data_AF-A0A9D1JPQ8-F1
#
_entry.id   AF-A0A9D1JPQ8-F1
#
_cell.length_a   1.000
_cell.length_b   1.000
_cell.length_c   1.000
_cell.angle_alpha   90.00
_cell.angle_beta   90.00
_cell.angle_gamma   90.00
#
_symmetry.space_group_name_H-M   'P 1'
#
loop_
_entity.id
_entity.type
_entity.pdbx_description
1 polymer ?
#
loop_
_entity_poly.entity_id
_entity_poly.type
_entity_poly.pdbx_seq_one_letter_code
_entity_poly.pdbx_strand_id
1 'polypeptide(L)'
;HPGDYGYDKMVATIRDDKQLYRFSDYGIQSSKDGIAFTLKANMGTYPNRVPVIKDKFGIRRITPMECLALQGFPSSFTFPSTVPLREQYKQAGNTVCIGTKFVTGEANQIK
;
A
#
# COMPACT_ATOMS: atom_id res chain seq x y z
N HIS A 1 2.42 -1.66 -11.99
CA HIS A 1 3.37 -1.04 -12.92
C HIS A 1 2.83 -1.11 -14.33
N PRO A 2 3.25 -0.22 -15.25
CA PRO A 2 2.97 -0.37 -16.67
C PRO A 2 3.31 -1.79 -17.13
N GLY A 3 2.37 -2.46 -17.79
CA GLY A 3 2.52 -3.87 -18.22
C GLY A 3 2.05 -4.93 -17.21
N ASP A 4 1.69 -4.56 -15.98
CA ASP A 4 1.08 -5.50 -15.04
C ASP A 4 -0.37 -5.82 -15.42
N TYR A 5 -0.80 -7.05 -15.13
CA TYR A 5 -2.21 -7.43 -15.22
C TYR A 5 -3.11 -6.47 -14.43
N GLY A 6 -4.06 -5.86 -15.13
CA GLY A 6 -4.99 -4.89 -14.54
C GLY A 6 -4.51 -3.43 -14.53
N TYR A 7 -3.35 -3.11 -15.14
CA TYR A 7 -2.86 -1.73 -15.21
C TYR A 7 -3.83 -0.78 -15.93
N ASP A 8 -4.42 -1.19 -17.05
CA ASP A 8 -5.38 -0.36 -17.77
C ASP A 8 -6.63 -0.07 -16.94
N LYS A 9 -7.08 -1.04 -16.14
CA LYS A 9 -8.17 -0.85 -15.18
C LYS A 9 -7.78 0.16 -14.10
N MET A 10 -6.55 0.10 -13.60
CA MET A 10 -6.04 1.09 -12.64
C MET A 10 -6.04 2.49 -13.24
N VAL A 11 -5.53 2.67 -14.47
CA VAL A 11 -5.51 3.98 -15.15
C VAL A 11 -6.94 4.52 -15.39
N ALA A 12 -7.90 3.64 -15.67
CA ALA A 12 -9.29 4.01 -15.88
C ALA A 12 -10.03 4.41 -14.58
N THR A 13 -9.71 3.78 -13.45
CA THR A 13 -10.45 3.95 -12.18
C THR A 13 -9.77 4.89 -11.18
N ILE A 14 -8.44 4.91 -11.12
CA ILE A 14 -7.68 5.64 -10.09
C ILE A 14 -7.55 7.11 -10.47
N ARG A 15 -8.13 8.00 -9.66
CA ARG A 15 -8.19 9.44 -9.94
C ARG A 15 -7.56 10.29 -8.84
N ASP A 16 -7.83 9.97 -7.58
CA ASP A 16 -7.43 10.71 -6.38
C ASP A 16 -6.07 10.24 -5.87
N ASP A 17 -5.14 11.16 -5.63
CA ASP A 17 -3.81 10.88 -5.08
C ASP A 17 -3.78 10.84 -3.54
N LYS A 18 -4.93 11.06 -2.90
CA LYS A 18 -5.11 11.01 -1.43
C LYS A 18 -5.73 9.70 -0.94
N GLN A 19 -5.97 8.74 -1.84
CA GLN A 19 -6.59 7.46 -1.52
C GLN A 19 -5.63 6.30 -1.76
N LEU A 20 -5.79 5.27 -0.94
CA LEU A 20 -5.28 3.93 -1.25
C LEU A 20 -6.28 3.20 -2.12
N TYR A 21 -5.78 2.36 -3.03
CA TYR A 21 -6.61 1.53 -3.88
C TYR A 21 -6.21 0.07 -3.75
N ARG A 22 -7.18 -0.84 -3.91
CA ARG A 22 -6.94 -2.29 -3.89
C ARG A 22 -7.80 -3.00 -4.92
N PHE A 23 -7.31 -4.15 -5.40
CA PHE A 23 -8.13 -5.08 -6.17
C PHE A 23 -9.01 -5.92 -5.23
N SER A 24 -10.30 -5.99 -5.57
CA SER A 24 -11.29 -6.89 -4.99
C SER A 24 -12.02 -7.66 -6.08
N ASP A 25 -12.86 -8.61 -5.70
CA ASP A 25 -13.67 -9.39 -6.64
C ASP A 25 -14.72 -8.51 -7.37
N TYR A 26 -14.97 -7.30 -6.85
CA TYR A 26 -15.87 -6.30 -7.44
C TYR A 26 -15.12 -5.22 -8.24
N GLY A 27 -13.82 -5.38 -8.49
CA GLY A 27 -12.98 -4.41 -9.20
C GLY A 27 -12.04 -3.64 -8.28
N ILE A 28 -11.74 -2.40 -8.63
CA ILE A 28 -10.81 -1.56 -7.86
C ILE A 28 -11.60 -0.72 -6.85
N GLN A 29 -11.25 -0.82 -5.58
CA GLN A 29 -11.87 -0.05 -4.50
C GLN A 29 -10.89 1.00 -3.97
N SER A 30 -11.37 2.21 -3.72
CA SER A 30 -10.63 3.26 -3.01
C SER A 30 -10.89 3.18 -1.50
N SER A 31 -9.93 3.63 -0.70
CA SER A 31 -10.15 3.92 0.71
C SER A 31 -11.26 4.95 0.86
N LYS A 32 -11.88 4.96 2.04
CA LYS A 32 -12.83 6.01 2.43
C LYS A 32 -12.12 6.98 3.35
N ASP A 33 -12.23 8.27 3.08
CA ASP A 33 -11.66 9.35 3.90
C ASP A 33 -10.15 9.20 4.18
N GLY A 34 -9.42 8.58 3.24
CA GLY A 34 -7.99 8.30 3.41
C GLY A 34 -7.69 7.26 4.50
N ILE A 35 -8.66 6.49 4.98
CA ILE A 35 -8.42 5.42 5.94
C ILE A 35 -7.93 4.18 5.20
N ALA A 36 -6.70 3.75 5.50
CA ALA A 36 -6.11 2.57 4.87
C ALA A 36 -6.93 1.31 5.16
N PHE A 37 -7.02 0.43 4.15
CA PHE A 37 -7.59 -0.90 4.34
C PHE A 37 -6.70 -1.76 5.24
N THR A 38 -7.25 -2.83 5.81
CA THR A 38 -6.45 -3.88 6.43
C THR A 38 -5.42 -4.42 5.45
N LEU A 39 -4.14 -4.21 5.76
CA LEU A 39 -3.00 -4.73 5.02
C LEU A 39 -2.90 -6.23 5.27
N LYS A 40 -2.70 -7.03 4.22
CA LYS A 40 -2.75 -8.49 4.29
C LYS A 40 -1.35 -9.09 4.18
N ALA A 41 -1.06 -10.12 4.98
CA ALA A 41 0.19 -10.87 4.89
C ALA A 41 0.48 -11.46 3.50
N ASN A 42 -0.57 -11.77 2.73
CA ASN A 42 -0.44 -12.31 1.38
C ASN A 42 0.05 -11.28 0.33
N MET A 43 0.26 -10.02 0.70
CA MET A 43 0.93 -9.00 -0.12
C MET A 43 2.32 -9.44 -0.61
N GLY A 44 3.05 -10.21 0.20
CA GLY A 44 4.36 -10.75 -0.20
C GLY A 44 4.31 -12.05 -1.00
N THR A 45 3.12 -12.64 -1.17
CA THR A 45 2.91 -13.83 -2.01
C THR A 45 2.40 -13.45 -3.40
N TYR A 46 1.53 -12.43 -3.48
CA TYR A 46 0.89 -12.02 -4.71
C TYR A 46 1.01 -10.50 -4.91
N PRO A 47 1.77 -10.02 -5.92
CA PRO A 47 1.97 -8.58 -6.14
C PRO A 47 0.68 -7.79 -6.39
N ASN A 48 -0.37 -8.43 -6.92
CA ASN A 48 -1.68 -7.81 -7.14
C ASN A 48 -2.50 -7.61 -5.84
N ARG A 49 -2.04 -8.14 -4.70
CA ARG A 49 -2.65 -7.95 -3.38
C ARG A 49 -2.06 -6.77 -2.62
N VAL A 50 -0.93 -6.23 -3.07
CA VAL A 50 -0.34 -5.00 -2.53
C VAL A 50 -1.21 -3.81 -2.97
N PRO A 51 -1.70 -2.97 -2.03
CA PRO A 51 -2.41 -1.76 -2.38
C PRO A 51 -1.57 -0.83 -3.26
N VAL A 52 -2.26 0.00 -4.04
CA VAL A 52 -1.64 0.96 -4.94
C VAL A 52 -2.07 2.37 -4.57
N ILE A 53 -1.20 3.31 -4.86
CA ILE A 53 -1.44 4.74 -4.75
C ILE A 53 -1.14 5.41 -6.08
N LYS A 54 -1.64 6.62 -6.26
CA LYS A 54 -1.29 7.51 -7.36
C LYS A 54 -0.43 8.64 -6.83
N ASP A 55 0.70 8.89 -7.45
CA ASP A 55 1.56 10.02 -7.19
C ASP A 55 1.82 10.82 -8.48
N LYS A 56 2.69 11.83 -8.40
CA LYS A 56 3.07 12.68 -9.54
C LYS A 56 3.78 11.93 -10.68
N PHE A 57 4.29 10.73 -10.42
CA PHE A 57 4.99 9.87 -11.38
C PHE A 57 4.09 8.77 -11.95
N GLY A 58 2.96 8.48 -11.30
CA GLY A 58 1.94 7.58 -11.82
C GLY A 58 1.36 6.67 -10.74
N ILE A 59 0.86 5.50 -11.18
CA ILE A 59 0.25 4.50 -10.29
C ILE A 59 1.30 3.45 -9.92
N ARG A 60 1.54 3.29 -8.62
CA ARG A 60 2.50 2.31 -8.08
C ARG A 60 1.96 1.60 -6.84
N ARG A 61 2.57 0.47 -6.52
CA ARG A 61 2.36 -0.23 -5.25
C ARG A 61 2.97 0.58 -4.11
N ILE A 62 2.35 0.51 -2.93
CA ILE A 62 2.98 0.97 -1.70
C ILE A 62 4.13 0.03 -1.34
N THR A 63 5.19 0.59 -0.76
CA THR A 63 6.39 -0.12 -0.30
C THR A 63 6.13 -0.76 1.07
N PRO A 64 6.98 -1.71 1.52
CA PRO A 64 6.87 -2.25 2.88
C PRO A 64 7.00 -1.19 3.97
N MET A 65 7.81 -0.15 3.73
CA MET A 65 7.98 0.96 4.67
C MET A 65 6.70 1.80 4.78
N GLU A 66 6.05 2.09 3.65
CA GLU A 66 4.74 2.77 3.64
C GLU A 66 3.66 1.89 4.31
N CYS A 67 3.71 0.56 4.13
CA CYS A 67 2.85 -0.37 4.86
C CYS A 67 3.02 -0.26 6.38
N LEU A 68 4.26 -0.13 6.88
CA LEU A 68 4.55 0.03 8.31
C LEU A 68 4.06 1.38 8.83
N ALA A 69 4.30 2.46 8.07
CA ALA A 69 3.82 3.80 8.42
C ALA A 69 2.29 3.83 8.57
N LEU A 70 1.56 3.20 7.65
CA LEU A 70 0.10 3.06 7.73
C LEU A 70 -0.39 2.30 8.97
N GLN A 71 0.46 1.43 9.54
CA GLN A 71 0.17 0.66 10.75
C GLN A 71 0.62 1.35 12.03
N GLY A 72 1.13 2.58 11.92
CA GLY A 72 1.52 3.42 13.03
C GLY A 72 2.95 3.21 13.53
N PHE A 73 3.78 2.47 12.80
CA PHE A 73 5.20 2.34 13.14
C PHE A 73 5.93 3.69 12.98
N PRO A 74 6.93 3.98 13.83
CA PRO A 74 7.75 5.18 13.68
C PRO A 74 8.61 5.08 12.41
N SER A 75 8.93 6.23 11.80
CA SER A 75 9.76 6.29 10.57
C SER A 75 11.19 5.78 10.78
N SER A 76 11.66 5.70 12.02
CA SER A 76 12.94 5.08 12.39
C SER A 76 12.92 3.54 12.34
N PHE A 77 11.74 2.92 12.29
CA PHE A 77 11.63 1.47 12.21
C PHE A 77 11.83 1.02 10.77
N THR A 78 12.87 0.23 10.52
CA THR A 78 13.21 -0.28 9.19
C THR A 78 13.36 -1.80 9.19
N PHE A 79 13.07 -2.45 8.06
CA PHE A 79 13.42 -3.85 7.89
C PHE A 79 14.95 -4.03 7.80
N PRO A 80 15.51 -5.11 8.38
CA PRO A 80 16.91 -5.45 8.15
C PRO A 80 17.19 -5.68 6.67
N SER A 81 18.35 -5.24 6.18
CA SER A 81 18.76 -5.39 4.77
C SER A 81 18.87 -6.85 4.31
N THR A 82 18.99 -7.78 5.26
CA THR A 82 19.04 -9.22 5.02
C THR A 82 17.66 -9.84 4.71
N VAL A 83 16.57 -9.11 4.98
CA VAL A 83 15.20 -9.61 4.76
C VAL A 83 14.77 -9.34 3.31
N PRO A 84 14.43 -10.38 2.52
CA PRO A 84 13.96 -10.20 1.15
C PRO A 84 12.66 -9.39 1.08
N LEU A 85 12.49 -8.58 0.04
CA LEU A 85 11.34 -7.69 -0.14
C LEU A 85 9.97 -8.39 0.04
N ARG A 86 9.82 -9.61 -0.48
CA ARG A 86 8.60 -10.43 -0.30
C ARG A 86 8.31 -10.74 1.17
N GLU A 87 9.33 -11.00 1.97
CA GLU A 87 9.17 -11.30 3.39
C GLU A 87 8.91 -10.01 4.18
N GLN A 88 9.46 -8.86 3.75
CA GLN A 88 9.10 -7.56 4.33
C GLN A 88 7.61 -7.25 4.15
N TYR A 89 7.04 -7.48 2.95
CA TYR A 89 5.59 -7.32 2.73
C TYR A 89 4.74 -8.27 3.59
N LYS A 90 5.19 -9.52 3.76
CA LYS A 90 4.50 -10.48 4.65
C LYS A 90 4.53 -10.02 6.09
N GLN A 91 5.70 -9.60 6.59
CA GLN A 91 5.87 -9.11 7.96
C GLN A 91 5.05 -7.85 8.19
N ALA A 92 5.07 -6.90 7.26
CA ALA A 92 4.20 -5.74 7.30
C ALA A 92 2.72 -6.17 7.36
N GLY A 93 2.26 -7.10 6.52
CA GLY A 93 0.86 -7.54 6.56
C GLY A 93 0.46 -8.44 7.75
N ASN A 94 1.41 -8.93 8.55
CA ASN A 94 1.19 -9.80 9.71
C ASN A 94 1.39 -9.08 11.06
N THR A 95 1.94 -7.87 11.05
CA THR A 95 2.20 -7.16 12.31
C THR A 95 0.91 -6.58 12.88
N VAL A 96 0.86 -6.45 14.21
CA VAL A 96 -0.31 -5.90 14.92
C VAL A 96 -0.23 -4.38 14.83
N CYS A 97 -1.27 -3.74 14.29
CA CYS A 97 -1.37 -2.28 14.24
C CYS A 97 -1.19 -1.69 15.64
N ILE A 98 -0.23 -0.79 15.77
CA ILE A 98 -0.01 -0.02 17.01
C ILE A 98 -1.01 1.18 17.04
N GLY A 99 -1.49 1.61 15.87
CA GLY A 99 -2.60 2.54 15.69
C GLY A 99 -2.88 2.77 14.20
N THR A 100 -4.15 2.76 13.78
CA THR A 100 -4.50 2.95 12.35
C THR A 100 -4.31 4.42 11.97
N LYS A 101 -3.47 4.71 10.97
CA LYS A 101 -3.20 6.09 10.51
C LYS A 101 -3.95 6.43 9.22
N PHE A 102 -4.29 7.71 9.05
CA PHE A 102 -4.91 8.28 7.85
C PHE A 102 -3.86 8.62 6.79
N VAL A 103 -4.16 8.30 5.53
CA VAL A 103 -3.37 8.63 4.32
C VAL A 103 -3.23 10.14 4.14
N THR A 104 -4.24 10.92 4.53
CA THR A 104 -4.25 12.39 4.40
C THR A 104 -3.33 13.08 5.41
N GLY A 105 -3.12 12.51 6.59
CA GLY A 105 -2.24 13.08 7.63
C GLY A 105 -0.75 12.89 7.35
N GLU A 106 -0.39 11.90 6.52
CA GLU A 106 0.99 11.49 6.27
C GLU A 106 1.37 11.45 4.79
N ALA A 107 0.74 12.28 3.97
CA ALA A 107 1.19 12.50 2.59
C ALA A 107 2.66 12.99 2.50
N ASN A 108 3.30 13.36 3.62
CA ASN A 108 4.72 13.69 3.72
C ASN A 108 5.63 12.51 4.14
N GLN A 109 5.07 11.36 4.58
CA GLN A 109 5.82 10.15 4.93
C GLN A 109 5.64 9.02 3.89
N ILE A 110 4.58 9.11 3.06
CA ILE A 110 4.29 8.21 1.92
C ILE A 110 4.76 8.84 0.59
N LYS A 111 5.65 9.84 0.63
CA LYS A 111 6.19 10.53 -0.56
C LYS A 111 7.71 10.60 -0.55
#